data_AF-A0A7C2YFM3-F1
#
_entry.id   AF-A0A7C2YFM3-F1
#
_cell.length_a   1.000
_cell.length_b   1.000
_cell.length_c   1.000
_cell.angle_alpha   90.00
_cell.angle_beta   90.00
_cell.angle_gamma   90.00
#
_symmetry.space_group_name_H-M   'P 1'
#
loop_
_entity.id
_entity.type
_entity.pdbx_description
1 polymer ?
#
loop_
_entity_poly.entity_id
_entity_poly.type
_entity_poly.pdbx_seq_one_letter_code
_entity_poly.pdbx_strand_id
1 'polypeptide(L)'
;MRRPAKLLALLLLFWAVSLMLPTAVGAQPRLLESTPRQDARLGRPPQTMRLCFSEPIARANPNDYGLTLTHAGGASVPLSVRPTADGTCLEAQAAWPQEATGAYTLFWRVRQEQGGQSLSGSLSFTIAPPSRPDVLRLSLLTAAAVGGAAVLGVLLTLFRYSVGFEPHRPQAEAESESLAGHH
;
A
#
# COMPACT_ATOMS: atom_id res chain seq x y z
N MET A 1 16.79 -53.60 -53.57
CA MET A 1 17.23 -52.24 -53.12
C MET A 1 16.14 -51.46 -52.35
N ARG A 2 15.23 -52.10 -51.58
CA ARG A 2 14.08 -51.44 -50.91
C ARG A 2 14.31 -50.99 -49.45
N ARG A 3 15.52 -51.17 -48.91
CA ARG A 3 15.85 -50.87 -47.50
C ARG A 3 16.04 -49.38 -47.13
N PRO A 4 16.48 -48.46 -48.02
CA PRO A 4 16.75 -47.08 -47.59
C PRO A 4 15.48 -46.25 -47.37
N ALA A 5 14.40 -46.53 -48.10
CA ALA A 5 13.13 -45.79 -47.99
C ALA A 5 12.45 -45.98 -46.62
N LYS A 6 12.58 -47.17 -46.02
CA LYS A 6 12.00 -47.45 -44.69
C LYS A 6 12.76 -46.76 -43.56
N LEU A 7 14.09 -46.65 -43.69
CA LEU A 7 14.93 -45.92 -42.73
C LEU A 7 14.64 -44.42 -42.75
N LEU A 8 14.46 -43.84 -43.94
CA LEU A 8 14.12 -42.42 -44.08
C LEU A 8 12.75 -42.09 -43.48
N ALA A 9 11.75 -42.95 -43.71
CA ALA A 9 10.40 -42.77 -43.14
C ALA A 9 10.40 -42.86 -41.61
N LEU A 10 11.19 -43.76 -41.02
CA LEU A 10 11.31 -43.89 -39.56
C LEU A 10 11.99 -42.67 -38.94
N LEU A 11 13.01 -42.12 -39.60
CA LEU A 11 13.70 -40.90 -39.18
C LEU A 11 12.77 -39.69 -39.21
N LEU A 12 11.96 -39.55 -40.27
CA LEU A 12 10.96 -38.48 -40.38
C LEU A 12 9.87 -38.59 -39.31
N LEU A 13 9.40 -39.82 -39.04
CA LEU A 13 8.40 -40.05 -37.99
C LEU A 13 8.97 -39.73 -36.60
N PHE A 14 10.20 -40.15 -36.32
CA PHE A 14 10.88 -39.85 -35.05
C PHE A 14 11.09 -38.33 -34.87
N TRP A 15 11.47 -37.63 -35.95
CA TRP A 15 11.66 -36.18 -35.93
C TRP A 15 10.33 -35.43 -35.70
N ALA A 16 9.25 -35.87 -36.37
CA ALA A 16 7.90 -35.32 -36.18
C ALA A 16 7.36 -35.53 -34.76
N VAL A 17 7.63 -36.69 -34.15
CA VAL A 17 7.25 -36.97 -32.75
C VAL A 17 8.05 -36.10 -31.77
N SER A 18 9.33 -35.83 -32.07
CA SER A 18 10.18 -35.00 -31.21
C SER A 18 9.71 -33.52 -31.15
N LEU A 19 9.08 -33.02 -32.21
CA LEU A 19 8.47 -31.69 -32.27
C LEU A 19 7.14 -31.57 -31.52
N MET A 20 6.53 -32.70 -31.15
CA MET A 20 5.29 -32.75 -30.37
C MET A 20 5.56 -32.76 -28.86
N LEU A 21 6.84 -32.75 -28.41
CA LEU A 21 7.12 -32.56 -26.99
C LEU A 21 6.74 -31.12 -26.61
N PRO A 22 5.81 -30.92 -25.66
CA PRO A 22 5.49 -29.59 -25.19
C PRO A 22 6.75 -28.95 -24.63
N THR A 23 7.21 -27.87 -25.27
CA THR A 23 8.20 -26.99 -24.66
C THR A 23 7.47 -26.26 -23.54
N ALA A 24 7.54 -26.81 -22.32
CA ALA A 24 7.18 -26.05 -21.13
C ALA A 24 8.21 -24.91 -21.04
N VAL A 25 7.90 -23.78 -21.67
CA VAL A 25 8.66 -22.55 -21.51
C VAL A 25 8.47 -22.16 -20.05
N GLY A 26 9.43 -22.56 -19.22
CA GLY A 26 9.39 -22.35 -17.78
C GLY A 26 9.41 -20.86 -17.47
N ALA A 27 8.22 -20.27 -17.31
CA ALA A 27 8.10 -18.98 -16.66
C ALA A 27 8.53 -19.20 -15.21
N GLN A 28 9.72 -18.68 -14.87
CA GLN A 28 10.23 -18.74 -13.51
C GLN A 28 9.20 -18.11 -12.57
N PRO A 29 8.85 -18.75 -11.44
CA PRO A 29 7.90 -18.20 -10.48
C PRO A 29 8.47 -16.91 -9.91
N ARG A 30 7.64 -15.88 -9.78
CA ARG A 30 8.02 -14.58 -9.21
C ARG A 30 6.99 -14.12 -8.20
N LEU A 31 7.44 -13.45 -7.15
CA LEU A 31 6.54 -12.71 -6.26
C LEU A 31 6.06 -11.45 -6.99
N LEU A 32 4.76 -11.32 -7.18
CA LEU A 32 4.13 -10.19 -7.85
C LEU A 32 3.73 -9.10 -6.85
N GLU A 33 3.10 -9.51 -5.74
CA GLU A 33 2.56 -8.59 -4.75
C GLU A 33 2.73 -9.16 -3.34
N SER A 34 2.93 -8.27 -2.37
CA SER A 34 2.91 -8.60 -0.96
C SER A 34 2.16 -7.57 -0.14
N THR A 35 1.46 -8.05 0.89
CA THR A 35 0.91 -7.25 1.98
C THR A 35 1.37 -7.86 3.30
N PRO A 36 2.14 -7.15 4.15
CA PRO A 36 2.70 -5.83 3.94
C PRO A 36 3.61 -5.73 2.71
N ARG A 37 3.81 -4.52 2.20
CA ARG A 37 4.82 -4.25 1.17
C ARG A 37 6.21 -4.24 1.78
N GLN A 38 7.22 -4.39 0.92
CA GLN A 38 8.61 -4.26 1.31
C GLN A 38 8.83 -2.89 1.96
N ASP A 39 9.49 -2.89 3.11
CA ASP A 39 9.80 -1.73 3.96
C ASP A 39 8.57 -0.94 4.44
N ALA A 40 7.39 -1.56 4.45
CA ALA A 40 6.17 -0.94 4.94
C ALA A 40 6.29 -0.55 6.42
N ARG A 41 5.75 0.61 6.77
CA ARG A 41 5.61 1.08 8.15
C ARG A 41 4.15 1.04 8.55
N LEU A 42 3.82 0.18 9.51
CA LEU A 42 2.47 -0.10 9.94
C LEU A 42 2.23 0.53 11.32
N GLY A 43 1.07 1.15 11.49
CA GLY A 43 0.64 1.68 12.79
C GLY A 43 0.25 0.58 13.81
N ARG A 44 -0.09 -0.61 13.30
CA ARG A 44 -0.57 -1.76 14.07
C ARG A 44 -0.18 -3.06 13.36
N PRO A 45 -0.12 -4.20 14.08
CA PRO A 45 0.12 -5.49 13.47
C PRO A 45 -0.99 -5.88 12.49
N PRO A 46 -0.66 -6.37 11.28
CA PRO A 46 -1.65 -6.81 10.30
C PRO A 46 -2.29 -8.13 10.74
N GLN A 47 -3.61 -8.26 10.60
CA GLN A 47 -4.31 -9.52 10.90
C GLN A 47 -4.06 -10.60 9.85
N THR A 48 -3.79 -10.21 8.61
CA THR A 48 -3.52 -11.11 7.50
C THR A 48 -2.39 -10.55 6.67
N MET A 49 -1.41 -11.40 6.38
CA MET A 49 -0.35 -11.14 5.43
C MET A 49 -0.64 -11.95 4.16
N ARG A 50 -0.32 -11.39 3.00
CA ARG A 50 -0.62 -12.02 1.71
C ARG A 50 0.56 -11.89 0.76
N LEU A 51 0.94 -12.99 0.13
CA LEU A 51 1.99 -13.04 -0.89
C LEU A 51 1.40 -13.67 -2.14
N CYS A 52 1.44 -12.97 -3.26
CA CYS A 52 0.88 -13.43 -4.53
C CYS A 52 1.98 -13.61 -5.57
N PHE A 53 1.92 -14.71 -6.29
CA PHE A 53 2.94 -15.17 -7.20
C PHE A 53 2.42 -15.21 -8.64
N SER A 54 3.33 -15.19 -9.61
CA SER A 54 3.00 -15.22 -11.03
C SER A 54 2.45 -16.57 -11.51
N GLU A 55 2.67 -17.62 -10.74
CA GLU A 55 2.35 -19.00 -11.09
C GLU A 55 1.66 -19.70 -9.91
N PRO A 56 0.79 -20.70 -10.17
CA PRO A 56 0.21 -21.52 -9.12
C PRO A 56 1.27 -22.25 -8.29
N ILE A 57 1.05 -22.26 -6.97
CA ILE A 57 1.91 -22.91 -5.98
C ILE A 57 1.46 -24.36 -5.81
N ALA A 58 2.41 -25.28 -5.66
CA ALA A 58 2.14 -26.67 -5.30
C ALA A 58 1.51 -26.76 -3.89
N ARG A 59 0.49 -27.61 -3.75
CA ARG A 59 -0.29 -27.75 -2.50
C ARG A 59 -0.48 -29.20 -2.07
N ALA A 60 0.22 -30.13 -2.73
CA ALA A 60 0.04 -31.57 -2.50
C ALA A 60 0.70 -32.01 -1.19
N ASN A 61 1.78 -31.34 -0.77
CA ASN A 61 2.53 -31.65 0.44
C ASN A 61 2.65 -30.42 1.35
N PRO A 62 2.68 -30.59 2.68
CA PRO A 62 2.87 -29.49 3.63
C PRO A 62 4.18 -28.71 3.44
N ASN A 63 5.20 -29.34 2.85
CA ASN A 63 6.51 -28.72 2.61
C ASN A 63 6.61 -27.97 1.28
N ASP A 64 5.54 -27.93 0.48
CA ASP A 64 5.52 -27.24 -0.81
C ASP A 64 5.57 -25.71 -0.65
N TYR A 65 5.17 -25.21 0.51
CA TYR A 65 5.29 -23.81 0.86
C TYR A 65 5.57 -23.64 2.35
N GLY A 66 6.18 -22.52 2.72
CA GLY A 66 6.47 -22.20 4.11
C GLY A 66 6.79 -20.74 4.31
N LEU A 67 6.26 -20.16 5.39
CA LEU A 67 6.54 -18.81 5.82
C LEU A 67 7.05 -18.82 7.25
N THR A 68 8.04 -17.98 7.54
CA THR A 68 8.57 -17.74 8.88
C THR A 68 8.63 -16.24 9.11
N LEU A 69 8.01 -15.76 10.19
CA LEU A 69 8.07 -14.36 10.58
C LEU A 69 8.98 -14.20 11.79
N THR A 70 10.01 -13.38 11.66
CA THR A 70 10.99 -13.15 12.72
C THR A 70 11.02 -11.67 13.09
N HIS A 71 10.96 -11.36 14.38
CA HIS A 71 11.19 -10.03 14.92
C HIS A 71 12.69 -9.72 14.95
N ALA A 72 13.08 -8.46 14.85
CA ALA A 72 14.48 -8.04 14.91
C ALA A 72 15.21 -8.47 16.20
N GLY A 73 14.49 -8.71 17.30
CA GLY A 73 15.03 -9.31 18.53
C GLY A 73 15.31 -10.82 18.46
N GLY A 74 15.09 -11.45 17.30
CA GLY A 74 15.32 -12.88 17.06
C GLY A 74 14.13 -13.80 17.38
N ALA A 75 13.07 -13.26 18.00
CA ALA A 75 11.87 -14.03 18.32
C ALA A 75 11.07 -14.38 17.05
N SER A 76 10.64 -15.63 16.94
CA SER A 76 9.73 -16.07 15.88
C SER A 76 8.28 -15.82 16.26
N VAL A 77 7.47 -15.35 15.32
CA VAL A 77 6.02 -15.17 15.47
C VAL A 77 5.32 -16.36 14.78
N PRO A 78 4.54 -17.16 15.53
CA PRO A 78 3.83 -18.29 14.93
C PRO A 78 2.86 -17.85 13.83
N LEU A 79 2.87 -18.57 12.71
CA LEU A 79 2.01 -18.33 11.56
C LEU A 79 1.12 -19.52 11.26
N SER A 80 -0.13 -19.24 10.90
CA SER A 80 -1.01 -20.19 10.19
C SER A 80 -1.09 -19.78 8.73
N VAL A 81 -0.60 -20.63 7.83
CA VAL A 81 -0.48 -20.33 6.40
C VAL A 81 -1.44 -21.20 5.61
N ARG A 82 -2.19 -20.59 4.69
CA ARG A 82 -3.03 -21.30 3.74
C ARG A 82 -2.93 -20.68 2.35
N PRO A 83 -2.92 -21.49 1.29
CA PRO A 83 -3.08 -20.99 -0.06
C PRO A 83 -4.51 -20.50 -0.30
N THR A 84 -4.65 -19.53 -1.21
CA THR A 84 -5.95 -19.09 -1.72
C THR A 84 -6.57 -20.15 -2.64
N ALA A 85 -7.87 -20.01 -2.95
CA ALA A 85 -8.60 -20.99 -3.75
C ALA A 85 -8.06 -21.13 -5.19
N ASP A 86 -7.58 -20.03 -5.78
CA ASP A 86 -6.92 -19.99 -7.07
C ASP A 86 -5.46 -20.48 -7.01
N GLY A 87 -4.89 -20.61 -5.81
CA GLY A 87 -3.59 -21.22 -5.59
C GLY A 87 -2.39 -20.35 -5.96
N THR A 88 -2.62 -19.09 -6.33
CA THR A 88 -1.56 -18.14 -6.72
C THR A 88 -1.05 -17.31 -5.55
N CYS A 89 -1.79 -17.26 -4.44
CA CYS A 89 -1.40 -16.52 -3.25
C CYS A 89 -1.34 -17.40 -2.00
N LEU A 90 -0.52 -16.98 -1.04
CA LEU A 90 -0.51 -17.48 0.33
C LEU A 90 -1.05 -16.40 1.26
N GLU A 91 -1.98 -16.79 2.13
CA GLU A 91 -2.48 -15.99 3.24
C GLU A 91 -1.91 -16.54 4.55
N ALA A 92 -1.31 -15.67 5.34
CA ALA A 92 -0.76 -15.99 6.65
C ALA A 92 -1.42 -15.16 7.74
N GLN A 93 -1.87 -15.84 8.78
CA GLN A 93 -2.36 -15.23 10.01
C GLN A 93 -1.29 -15.39 11.08
N ALA A 94 -0.91 -14.26 11.70
CA ALA A 94 0.12 -14.24 12.73
C ALA A 94 -0.50 -14.23 14.13
N ALA A 95 0.03 -15.08 15.02
CA ALA A 95 -0.26 -15.03 16.44
C ALA A 95 0.66 -13.99 17.10
N TRP A 96 0.26 -12.73 17.05
CA TRP A 96 1.08 -11.61 17.52
C TRP A 96 1.31 -11.67 19.05
N PRO A 97 2.53 -11.36 19.51
CA PRO A 97 2.77 -11.13 20.94
C PRO A 97 2.06 -9.86 21.41
N GLN A 98 1.91 -9.71 22.73
CA GLN A 98 1.30 -8.52 23.34
C GLN A 98 2.04 -7.23 22.96
N GLU A 99 3.37 -7.29 22.86
CA GLU A 99 4.20 -6.21 22.34
C GLU A 99 4.70 -6.57 20.93
N ALA A 100 3.93 -6.15 19.92
CA ALA A 100 4.21 -6.43 18.51
C ALA A 100 4.90 -5.26 17.78
N THR A 101 5.53 -4.35 18.52
CA THR A 101 6.27 -3.22 17.95
C THR A 101 7.67 -3.65 17.54
N GLY A 102 8.16 -3.11 16.43
CA GLY A 102 9.53 -3.29 15.96
C GLY A 102 9.61 -3.68 14.50
N ALA A 103 10.83 -4.00 14.07
CA ALA A 103 11.09 -4.49 12.72
C ALA A 103 10.87 -6.00 12.65
N TYR A 104 10.32 -6.45 11.53
CA TYR A 104 10.01 -7.83 11.24
C TYR A 104 10.51 -8.21 9.85
N THR A 105 10.96 -9.46 9.73
CA THR A 105 11.35 -10.07 8.46
C THR A 105 10.51 -11.32 8.25
N LEU A 106 9.75 -11.34 7.15
CA LEU A 106 9.01 -12.48 6.68
C LEU A 106 9.84 -13.22 5.63
N PHE A 107 10.30 -14.42 5.98
CA PHE A 107 10.93 -15.35 5.05
C PHE A 107 9.87 -16.24 4.45
N TRP A 108 9.99 -16.53 3.15
CA TRP A 108 9.04 -17.38 2.45
C TRP A 108 9.78 -18.32 1.49
N ARG A 109 9.18 -19.49 1.28
CA ARG A 109 9.54 -20.48 0.28
C ARG A 109 8.28 -21.03 -0.35
N VAL A 110 8.26 -21.18 -1.67
CA VAL A 110 7.18 -21.77 -2.43
C VAL A 110 7.73 -22.69 -3.51
N ARG A 111 7.05 -23.78 -3.79
CA ARG A 111 7.32 -24.68 -4.91
C ARG A 111 6.25 -24.47 -5.96
N GLN A 112 6.62 -24.29 -7.21
CA GLN A 112 5.67 -24.16 -8.31
C GLN A 112 4.95 -25.49 -8.55
N GLU A 113 3.65 -25.42 -8.86
CA GLU A 113 2.85 -26.60 -9.19
C GLU A 113 3.36 -27.27 -10.49
N GLN A 114 3.63 -26.46 -11.50
CA GLN A 114 4.23 -26.91 -12.76
C GLN A 114 5.75 -26.77 -12.71
N GLY A 115 6.48 -27.79 -13.17
CA GLY A 115 7.96 -27.76 -13.23
C GLY A 115 8.68 -27.91 -11.89
N GLY A 116 8.00 -27.80 -10.75
CA GLY A 116 8.54 -28.16 -9.42
C GLY A 116 9.68 -27.27 -8.91
N GLN A 117 9.98 -26.16 -9.58
CA GLN A 117 11.01 -25.22 -9.17
C GLN A 117 10.61 -24.56 -7.83
N SER A 118 11.60 -24.36 -6.96
CA SER A 118 11.39 -23.66 -5.69
C SER A 118 11.89 -22.22 -5.78
N LEU A 119 11.10 -21.31 -5.23
CA LEU A 119 11.43 -19.91 -5.07
C LEU A 119 11.42 -19.57 -3.58
N SER A 120 12.35 -18.75 -3.16
CA SER A 120 12.41 -18.25 -1.79
C SER A 120 12.86 -16.80 -1.77
N GLY A 121 12.46 -16.09 -0.73
CA GLY A 121 12.85 -14.71 -0.53
C GLY A 121 12.51 -14.24 0.88
N SER A 122 12.72 -12.94 1.10
CA SER A 122 12.40 -12.27 2.35
C SER A 122 11.71 -10.94 2.08
N LEU A 123 10.94 -10.49 3.05
CA LEU A 123 10.27 -9.20 3.05
C LEU A 123 10.45 -8.56 4.43
N SER A 124 10.85 -7.30 4.48
CA SER A 124 10.97 -6.55 5.74
C SER A 124 9.83 -5.56 5.91
N PHE A 125 9.33 -5.39 7.12
CA PHE A 125 8.40 -4.31 7.47
C PHE A 125 8.57 -3.91 8.94
N THR A 126 8.04 -2.75 9.32
CA THR A 126 8.12 -2.24 10.70
C THR A 126 6.72 -1.96 11.23
N ILE A 127 6.46 -2.37 12.46
CA ILE A 127 5.28 -1.97 13.22
C ILE A 127 5.72 -0.94 14.25
N ALA A 128 5.14 0.25 14.20
CA ALA A 128 5.38 1.30 15.18
C ALA A 128 4.05 1.93 15.60
N PRO A 129 3.86 2.29 16.88
CA PRO A 129 2.69 3.05 17.28
C PRO A 129 2.55 4.29 16.39
N PRO A 130 1.32 4.70 16.04
CA PRO A 130 1.13 5.97 15.35
C PRO A 130 1.78 7.07 16.19
N SER A 131 2.64 7.88 15.57
CA SER A 131 3.21 9.04 16.24
C SER A 131 2.05 9.91 16.74
N ARG A 132 2.09 10.28 18.04
CA ARG A 132 1.13 11.26 18.57
C ARG A 132 1.22 12.50 17.67
N PRO A 133 0.08 13.07 17.22
CA PRO A 133 0.11 14.29 16.45
C PRO A 133 0.87 15.34 17.25
N ASP A 134 1.82 16.00 16.60
CA ASP A 134 2.62 17.05 17.21
C ASP A 134 1.71 18.27 17.46
N VAL A 135 1.06 18.26 18.62
CA VAL A 135 0.15 19.32 19.08
C VAL A 135 0.83 20.68 19.11
N LEU A 136 2.16 20.72 19.21
CA LEU A 136 2.97 21.93 19.24
C LEU A 136 3.12 22.51 17.85
N ARG A 137 3.36 21.68 16.83
CA ARG A 137 3.26 22.10 15.42
C ARG A 137 1.85 22.53 15.05
N LEU A 138 0.84 21.78 15.50
CA LEU A 138 -0.55 22.10 15.20
C LEU A 138 -0.96 23.43 15.85
N SER A 139 -0.50 23.71 17.07
CA SER A 139 -0.76 24.98 17.77
C SER A 139 0.03 26.15 17.19
N LEU A 140 1.28 25.94 16.75
CA LEU A 140 2.08 26.95 16.04
C LEU A 140 1.43 27.38 14.72
N LEU A 141 0.89 26.42 13.96
CA LEU A 141 0.19 26.71 12.70
C LEU A 141 -1.11 27.50 12.92
N THR A 142 -1.92 27.14 13.93
CA THR A 142 -3.13 27.90 14.25
C THR A 142 -2.80 29.28 14.83
N ALA A 143 -1.79 29.40 15.70
CA ALA A 143 -1.37 30.69 16.23
C ALA A 143 -0.85 31.62 15.12
N ALA A 144 -0.08 31.10 14.17
CA ALA A 144 0.39 31.86 13.01
C ALA A 144 -0.77 32.32 12.10
N ALA A 145 -1.78 31.47 11.88
CA ALA A 145 -2.95 31.82 11.09
C ALA A 145 -3.78 32.95 11.74
N VAL A 146 -4.05 32.86 13.05
CA VAL A 146 -4.79 33.88 13.79
C VAL A 146 -3.99 35.18 13.88
N GLY A 147 -2.68 35.10 14.19
CA GLY A 147 -1.79 36.25 14.22
C GLY A 147 -1.69 36.95 12.86
N GLY A 148 -1.55 36.18 11.78
CA GLY A 148 -1.52 36.70 10.41
C GLY A 148 -2.82 37.41 10.03
N ALA A 149 -3.98 36.82 10.35
CA ALA A 149 -5.28 37.44 10.08
C ALA A 149 -5.48 38.77 10.83
N ALA A 150 -5.03 38.84 12.09
CA ALA A 150 -5.08 40.07 12.89
C ALA A 150 -4.21 41.18 12.27
N VAL A 151 -2.97 40.86 11.88
CA VAL A 151 -2.06 41.83 11.23
C VAL A 151 -2.65 42.32 9.90
N LEU A 152 -3.22 41.42 9.10
CA LEU A 152 -3.83 41.78 7.82
C LEU A 152 -5.06 42.68 8.01
N GLY A 153 -5.90 42.39 9.01
CA GLY A 153 -7.04 43.23 9.37
C GLY A 153 -6.63 44.64 9.79
N VAL A 154 -5.57 44.77 10.61
CA VAL A 154 -5.03 46.06 11.03
C VAL A 154 -4.47 46.83 9.82
N LEU A 155 -3.69 46.18 8.96
CA LEU A 155 -3.13 46.80 7.75
C LEU A 155 -4.23 47.30 6.81
N LEU A 156 -5.27 46.49 6.58
CA LEU A 156 -6.42 46.91 5.78
C LEU A 156 -7.16 48.09 6.41
N THR A 157 -7.29 48.11 7.74
CA THR A 157 -7.94 49.22 8.45
C THR A 157 -7.14 50.51 8.32
N LEU A 158 -5.83 50.45 8.50
CA LEU A 158 -4.93 51.60 8.32
C LEU A 158 -4.91 52.09 6.87
N PHE A 159 -4.89 51.18 5.90
CA PHE A 159 -4.98 51.53 4.48
C PHE A 159 -6.32 52.20 4.14
N ARG A 160 -7.44 51.72 4.70
CA ARG A 160 -8.75 52.39 4.51
C ARG A 160 -8.76 53.80 5.08
N TYR A 161 -8.11 54.00 6.23
CA TYR A 161 -7.99 55.32 6.86
C TYR A 161 -7.11 56.28 6.04
N SER A 162 -6.02 55.79 5.43
CA SER A 162 -5.14 56.63 4.61
C SER A 162 -5.72 57.01 3.24
N VAL A 163 -6.64 56.21 2.70
CA VAL A 163 -7.29 56.45 1.39
C VAL A 163 -8.55 57.33 1.54
N GLY A 164 -8.93 57.74 2.76
CA GLY A 164 -10.04 58.68 2.97
C GLY A 164 -11.43 58.09 2.74
N PHE A 165 -11.62 56.80 3.03
CA PHE A 165 -12.94 56.18 3.04
C PHE A 165 -13.71 56.62 4.30
N GLU A 166 -14.21 57.86 4.32
CA GLU A 166 -15.22 58.27 5.30
C GLU A 166 -16.47 57.39 5.10
N PRO A 167 -16.99 56.72 6.13
CA PRO A 167 -18.30 56.09 6.03
C PRO A 167 -19.29 57.20 5.73
N HIS A 168 -20.05 57.08 4.64
CA HIS A 168 -21.15 57.98 4.33
C HIS A 168 -22.05 58.06 5.55
N ARG A 169 -21.98 59.19 6.25
CA ARG A 169 -22.96 59.54 7.27
C ARG A 169 -24.26 59.71 6.49
N PRO A 170 -25.27 58.84 6.68
CA PRO A 170 -26.56 59.07 6.03
C PRO A 170 -27.00 60.48 6.43
N GLN A 171 -27.34 61.31 5.45
CA GLN A 171 -27.99 62.58 5.70
C GLN A 171 -29.20 62.25 6.57
N ALA A 172 -29.23 62.78 7.79
CA ALA A 172 -30.49 62.96 8.47
C ALA A 172 -31.30 63.86 7.55
N GLU A 173 -32.21 63.24 6.80
CA GLU A 173 -33.14 63.93 5.93
C GLU A 173 -33.79 65.04 6.73
N ALA A 174 -33.82 66.20 6.10
CA ALA A 174 -34.66 67.32 6.46
C ALA A 174 -36.10 66.81 6.53
N GLU A 175 -36.53 66.38 7.70
CA GLU A 175 -37.93 66.01 7.95
C GLU A 175 -38.52 67.03 8.92
N SER A 176 -39.41 67.87 8.37
CA SER A 176 -40.47 68.65 9.04
C SER A 176 -40.23 70.11 9.45
N GLU A 177 -39.60 70.92 8.59
CA GLU A 177 -40.23 72.21 8.23
C GLU A 177 -41.49 71.93 7.39
N SER A 178 -42.61 71.53 8.01
CA SER A 178 -43.96 71.55 7.41
C SER A 178 -44.98 70.83 8.30
N LEU A 179 -45.34 71.39 9.46
CA LEU A 179 -46.64 71.10 10.07
C LEU A 179 -47.13 72.25 10.97
N ALA A 180 -47.99 73.06 10.36
CA ALA A 180 -49.10 73.80 10.95
C ALA A 180 -48.80 75.07 11.77
N GLY A 181 -48.80 76.20 11.05
CA GLY A 181 -49.58 77.36 11.49
C GLY A 181 -51.09 77.12 11.34
N HIS A 182 -51.88 78.01 11.97
CA HIS A 182 -53.36 78.03 12.09
C HIS A 182 -53.88 77.08 13.18
N HIS A 183 -54.42 77.51 14.32
CA HIS A 183 -55.34 78.61 14.63
C HIS A 183 -55.20 79.01 16.10
#